data_AF-A0A9E3NMA1-F1
#
_entry.id   AF-A0A9E3NMA1-F1
#
_cell.length_a   1.000
_cell.length_b   1.000
_cell.length_c   1.000
_cell.angle_alpha   90.00
_cell.angle_beta   90.00
_cell.angle_gamma   90.00
#
_symmetry.space_group_name_H-M   'P 1'
#
loop_
_entity.id
_entity.type
_entity.pdbx_description
1 polymer ?
#
loop_
_entity_poly.entity_id
_entity_poly.type
_entity_poly.pdbx_seq_one_letter_code
_entity_poly.pdbx_strand_id
1 'polypeptide(L)'
;MTPEEDKLYKEARKRVRRKRKFYSHVLTYLAIASFLTFINWYSSPGHWWVQWVWIGWGIGIFFHGLGLFRQNIIFSNEWEERKIQEEMERMKRS
;
A
#
# COMPACT_ATOMS: atom_id res chain seq x y z
N MET A 1 24.38 -10.54 -14.51
CA MET A 1 23.28 -9.59 -14.26
C MET A 1 23.66 -8.28 -14.89
N THR A 2 22.99 -7.88 -15.96
CA THR A 2 23.26 -6.61 -16.64
C THR A 2 22.82 -5.44 -15.75
N PRO A 3 23.34 -4.22 -15.94
CA PRO A 3 22.88 -3.04 -15.20
C PRO A 3 21.37 -2.77 -15.33
N GLU A 4 20.78 -3.19 -16.45
CA GLU A 4 19.33 -3.15 -16.72
C GLU A 4 18.57 -4.15 -15.84
N GLU A 5 19.05 -5.41 -15.76
CA GLU A 5 18.45 -6.46 -14.92
C GLU A 5 18.47 -6.12 -13.42
N ASP A 6 19.53 -5.47 -12.92
CA ASP A 6 19.63 -5.05 -11.51
C ASP A 6 18.64 -3.94 -11.14
N LYS A 7 18.40 -2.98 -12.06
CA LYS A 7 17.38 -1.94 -11.88
C LYS A 7 15.98 -2.54 -11.81
N LEU A 8 15.65 -3.42 -12.76
CA LEU A 8 14.35 -4.10 -12.81
C LEU A 8 14.09 -4.93 -11.55
N TYR A 9 15.11 -5.66 -11.08
CA TYR A 9 15.03 -6.44 -9.85
C TYR A 9 14.82 -5.57 -8.60
N LYS A 10 15.52 -4.44 -8.49
CA LYS A 10 15.35 -3.49 -7.37
C LYS A 10 13.95 -2.90 -7.33
N GLU A 11 13.37 -2.57 -8.48
CA GLU A 11 12.00 -2.06 -8.56
C GLU A 11 10.95 -3.11 -8.21
N ALA A 12 11.07 -4.31 -8.77
CA ALA A 12 10.21 -5.44 -8.43
C ALA A 12 10.24 -5.70 -6.92
N ARG A 13 11.44 -5.70 -6.32
CA ARG A 13 11.61 -5.88 -4.87
C ARG A 13 11.00 -4.75 -4.05
N LYS A 14 11.13 -3.49 -4.48
CA LYS A 14 10.47 -2.34 -3.83
C LYS A 14 8.95 -2.50 -3.84
N ARG A 15 8.36 -2.93 -4.96
CA ARG A 15 6.90 -3.14 -5.09
C ARG A 15 6.40 -4.23 -4.16
N VAL A 16 7.06 -5.38 -4.15
CA VAL A 16 6.70 -6.49 -3.25
C VAL A 16 6.83 -6.07 -1.78
N ARG A 17 7.88 -5.32 -1.43
CA ARG A 17 8.08 -4.84 -0.06
C ARG A 17 6.99 -3.87 0.39
N ARG A 18 6.51 -2.98 -0.50
CA ARG A 18 5.39 -2.07 -0.20
C ARG A 18 4.09 -2.85 0.05
N LYS A 19 3.75 -3.79 -0.83
CA LYS A 19 2.57 -4.66 -0.66
C LYS A 19 2.64 -5.44 0.65
N ARG A 20 3.79 -6.05 0.96
CA ARG A 20 3.98 -6.82 2.20
C ARG A 20 3.80 -5.96 3.46
N LYS A 21 4.34 -4.73 3.47
CA LYS A 21 4.16 -3.80 4.60
C LYS A 21 2.69 -3.44 4.80
N PHE A 22 1.95 -3.19 3.72
CA PHE A 22 0.52 -2.90 3.79
C PHE A 22 -0.28 -4.08 4.33
N TYR A 23 -0.08 -5.29 3.80
CA TYR A 23 -0.75 -6.48 4.32
C TYR A 23 -0.46 -6.72 5.80
N SER A 24 0.77 -6.48 6.25
CA SER A 24 1.11 -6.57 7.67
C SER A 24 0.34 -5.53 8.51
N HIS A 25 0.16 -4.30 8.02
CA HIS A 25 -0.63 -3.28 8.73
C HIS A 25 -2.11 -3.66 8.81
N VAL A 26 -2.68 -4.16 7.71
CA VAL A 26 -4.07 -4.64 7.67
C VAL A 26 -4.28 -5.82 8.62
N LEU A 27 -3.35 -6.78 8.64
CA LEU A 27 -3.44 -7.94 9.54
C LEU A 27 -3.35 -7.52 11.01
N THR A 28 -2.43 -6.62 11.36
CA THR A 28 -2.32 -6.07 12.71
C THR A 28 -3.60 -5.33 13.11
N TYR A 29 -4.18 -4.54 12.21
CA TYR A 29 -5.45 -3.87 12.45
C TYR A 29 -6.58 -4.86 12.71
N LEU A 30 -6.74 -5.88 11.87
CA LEU A 30 -7.78 -6.90 12.06
C LEU A 30 -7.61 -7.65 13.38
N ALA A 31 -6.37 -7.98 13.77
CA ALA A 31 -6.08 -8.64 15.03
C ALA A 31 -6.46 -7.76 16.25
N ILE A 32 -6.01 -6.49 16.26
CA ILE A 32 -6.33 -5.55 17.34
C ILE A 32 -7.83 -5.27 17.38
N ALA A 33 -8.45 -5.00 16.23
CA ALA A 33 -9.86 -4.70 16.13
C ALA A 33 -10.73 -5.87 16.61
N SER A 34 -10.39 -7.10 16.24
CA SER A 34 -11.07 -8.31 16.73
C SER A 34 -10.90 -8.50 18.23
N PHE A 35 -9.68 -8.29 18.75
CA PHE A 35 -9.40 -8.38 20.18
C PHE A 35 -10.19 -7.34 21.00
N LEU A 36 -10.22 -6.10 20.53
CA LEU A 36 -10.99 -5.02 21.18
C LEU A 36 -12.49 -5.27 21.11
N THR A 37 -13.01 -5.75 19.96
CA THR A 37 -14.42 -6.13 19.83
C THR A 37 -14.78 -7.23 20.83
N PHE A 38 -13.91 -8.23 21.01
CA PHE A 38 -14.11 -9.30 21.99
C PHE A 38 -14.14 -8.76 23.44
N ILE A 39 -13.19 -7.90 23.80
CA ILE A 39 -13.17 -7.25 25.12
C ILE A 39 -14.45 -6.44 25.34
N ASN A 40 -14.89 -5.69 24.35
CA ASN A 40 -16.08 -4.86 24.50
C ASN A 40 -17.35 -5.68 24.64
N TRP A 41 -17.45 -6.78 23.90
CA TRP A 41 -18.54 -7.75 24.05
C TRP A 41 -18.58 -8.35 25.46
N TYR A 42 -17.41 -8.68 26.02
CA TYR A 42 -17.30 -9.28 27.35
C TYR A 42 -17.51 -8.27 28.49
N SER A 43 -17.01 -7.03 28.35
CA SER A 43 -16.96 -6.05 29.44
C SER A 43 -18.18 -5.15 29.51
N SER A 44 -18.77 -4.74 28.39
CA SER A 44 -19.92 -3.82 28.35
C SER A 44 -20.66 -3.91 27.02
N PRO A 45 -21.53 -4.93 26.83
CA PRO A 45 -22.27 -5.12 25.58
C PRO A 45 -23.20 -3.94 25.23
N GLY A 46 -23.54 -3.09 26.20
CA GLY A 46 -24.37 -1.89 25.98
C GLY A 46 -23.63 -0.66 25.44
N HIS A 47 -22.30 -0.66 25.40
CA HIS A 47 -21.53 0.51 24.97
C HIS A 47 -20.51 0.14 23.88
N TRP A 48 -20.83 0.45 22.63
CA TRP A 48 -20.05 0.02 21.47
C TRP A 48 -18.88 0.96 21.15
N TRP A 49 -18.08 1.36 22.14
CA TRP A 49 -17.00 2.35 21.95
C TRP A 49 -15.97 1.92 20.90
N VAL A 50 -15.81 0.61 20.68
CA VAL A 50 -14.92 0.02 19.68
C VAL A 50 -15.21 0.52 18.26
N GLN A 51 -16.45 0.91 17.94
CA GLN A 51 -16.81 1.47 16.63
C GLN A 51 -15.94 2.68 16.23
N TRP A 52 -15.53 3.51 17.20
CA TRP A 52 -14.67 4.67 16.93
C TRP A 52 -13.25 4.27 16.54
N VAL A 53 -12.73 3.17 17.13
CA VAL A 53 -11.44 2.61 16.76
C VAL A 53 -11.50 2.03 15.34
N TRP A 54 -12.58 1.31 15.02
CA TRP A 54 -12.79 0.77 13.67
C TRP A 54 -12.86 1.89 12.62
N ILE A 55 -13.64 2.94 12.87
CA ILE A 55 -13.80 4.05 11.93
C ILE A 55 -12.50 4.85 11.80
N GLY A 56 -11.88 5.27 12.91
CA GLY A 56 -10.67 6.09 12.88
C GLY A 56 -9.51 5.40 12.17
N TRP A 57 -9.22 4.14 12.51
CA TRP A 57 -8.14 3.39 11.87
C TRP A 57 -8.52 2.86 10.48
N GLY A 58 -9.80 2.50 10.28
CA GLY A 58 -10.30 2.03 8.99
C GLY A 58 -10.13 3.09 7.90
N ILE A 59 -10.38 4.36 8.22
CA ILE A 59 -10.14 5.49 7.31
C ILE A 59 -8.64 5.59 6.93
N GLY A 60 -7.74 5.49 7.92
CA GLY A 60 -6.29 5.56 7.66
C GLY A 60 -5.79 4.43 6.74
N ILE A 61 -6.26 3.20 6.96
CA ILE A 61 -5.93 2.04 6.13
C ILE A 61 -6.53 2.18 4.73
N PHE A 62 -7.77 2.67 4.62
CA PHE A 62 -8.43 2.92 3.34
C PHE A 62 -7.65 3.90 2.48
N PHE A 63 -7.23 5.04 3.04
CA PHE A 63 -6.40 6.01 2.32
C PHE A 63 -5.01 5.47 1.99
N HIS A 64 -4.40 4.66 2.85
CA HIS A 64 -3.12 4.01 2.55
C HIS A 64 -3.25 2.99 1.40
N GLY A 65 -4.35 2.23 1.39
CA GLY A 65 -4.68 1.29 0.33
C GLY A 65 -4.93 1.99 -1.00
N LEU A 66 -5.70 3.09 -0.99
CA LEU A 66 -5.90 3.94 -2.17
C LEU A 66 -4.60 4.53 -2.69
N GLY A 67 -3.67 4.95 -1.82
CA GLY A 67 -2.36 5.44 -2.23
C GLY A 67 -1.54 4.38 -2.98
N LEU A 68 -1.56 3.13 -2.49
CA LEU A 68 -0.88 2.00 -3.15
C LEU A 68 -1.56 1.60 -4.46
N PHE A 69 -2.89 1.54 -4.51
CA PHE A 69 -3.65 1.24 -5.72
C PHE A 69 -3.49 2.34 -6.76
N ARG A 70 -3.54 3.61 -6.36
CA ARG A 70 -3.35 4.77 -7.23
C ARG A 70 -1.93 4.82 -7.78
N GLN A 71 -0.90 4.51 -6.98
CA GLN A 71 0.44 4.32 -7.52
C GLN A 71 0.47 3.20 -8.56
N ASN A 72 -0.22 2.08 -8.33
CA ASN A 72 -0.23 0.96 -9.26
C ASN A 72 -0.97 1.27 -10.58
N ILE A 73 -1.98 2.14 -10.56
CA ILE A 73 -2.80 2.50 -11.73
C ILE A 73 -2.22 3.71 -12.47
N ILE A 74 -1.78 4.76 -11.77
CA ILE A 74 -1.26 6.01 -12.37
C ILE A 74 0.22 5.86 -12.78
N PHE A 75 1.04 5.19 -11.97
CA PHE A 75 2.41 4.81 -12.31
C PHE A 75 2.42 3.35 -12.80
N SER A 76 1.65 3.05 -13.85
CA SER A 76 1.89 1.78 -14.55
C SER A 76 3.32 1.84 -15.11
N ASN A 77 4.04 0.71 -15.05
CA ASN A 77 5.39 0.60 -15.62
C ASN A 77 5.47 1.13 -17.04
N GLU A 78 4.42 0.90 -17.83
CA GLU A 78 4.35 1.32 -19.22
C GLU A 78 4.36 2.84 -19.37
N TRP A 79 3.71 3.58 -18.47
CA TRP A 79 3.74 5.05 -18.53
C TRP A 79 5.14 5.60 -18.17
N GLU A 80 5.78 5.01 -17.16
CA GLU A 80 7.12 5.41 -16.70
C GLU A 80 8.18 5.05 -17.75
N GLU A 81 8.14 3.83 -18.29
CA GLU A 81 9.01 3.37 -19.39
C GLU A 81 8.82 4.23 -20.66
N ARG A 82 7.57 4.55 -21.03
CA ARG A 82 7.31 5.46 -22.16
C ARG A 82 7.94 6.83 -21.94
N LYS A 83 7.80 7.41 -20.75
CA LYS A 83 8.38 8.73 -20.47
C LYS A 83 9.90 8.72 -20.47
N ILE A 84 10.52 7.64 -19.97
CA ILE A 84 11.97 7.46 -20.05
C ILE A 84 12.43 7.32 -21.50
N GLN A 85 11.72 6.56 -22.34
CA GLN A 85 12.04 6.45 -23.76
C GLN A 85 11.89 7.78 -24.50
N GLU A 86 10.80 8.52 -24.27
CA GLU A 86 10.59 9.85 -24.84
C GLU A 86 11.75 10.81 -24.51
N GLU A 87 12.23 10.81 -23.26
CA GLU A 87 13.33 11.68 -22.83
C GLU A 87 14.69 11.23 -23.42
N MET A 88 14.94 9.92 -23.48
CA MET A 88 16.14 9.36 -24.11
C MET A 88 16.20 9.66 -25.62
N GLU A 89 15.07 9.60 -26.31
CA GLU A 89 14.98 10.03 -27.72
C GLU A 89 15.24 11.53 -27.88
N ARG A 90 14.75 12.35 -26.94
CA ARG A 90 15.00 13.78 -26.93
C ARG A 90 16.49 14.11 -26.80
N MET A 91 17.18 13.44 -25.89
CA MET A 91 18.64 13.58 -25.70
C MET A 91 19.44 13.08 -26.90
N LYS A 92 18.96 12.06 -27.63
CA LYS A 92 19.61 11.57 -28.86
C LYS A 92 19.36 12.47 -30.08
N ARG A 93 18.29 13.27 -30.06
CA ARG A 93 17.93 14.22 -31.13
C ARG A 93 18.56 15.62 -30.95
N SER A 94 19.14 15.92 -29.78
CA SER A 94 19.96 17.11 -29.51
C SER A 94 21.43 16.81 -29.70
#